data_AF-A0A930TUG8-F1
#
_entry.id   AF-A0A930TUG8-F1
#
_cell.length_a   1.000
_cell.length_b   1.000
_cell.length_c   1.000
_cell.angle_alpha   90.00
_cell.angle_beta   90.00
_cell.angle_gamma   90.00
#
_symmetry.space_group_name_H-M   'P 1'
#
loop_
_entity.id
_entity.type
_entity.pdbx_description
1 polymer ?
#
loop_
_entity_poly.entity_id
_entity_poly.type
_entity_poly.pdbx_seq_one_letter_code
_entity_poly.pdbx_strand_id
1 'polypeptide(L)'
;MPLLPATPLSCNNAEEYTKFLIMLKRLLKLKDIFYVRQNISKQKTDLASVPSHVLQTIRDRNAIDLELYAYAKELFEERCRQLDITQAHVDSFNHMNQNYQQLITQAARTL
;
A
#
# COMPACT_ATOMS: atom_id res chain seq x y z
N MET A 1 -6.40 30.64 4.02
CA MET A 1 -6.03 29.23 4.25
C MET A 1 -5.78 28.63 2.87
N PRO A 2 -4.54 28.33 2.48
CA PRO A 2 -4.29 27.83 1.14
C PRO A 2 -4.78 26.39 1.06
N LEU A 3 -5.62 26.15 0.06
CA LEU A 3 -6.13 24.85 -0.35
C LEU A 3 -4.93 23.92 -0.56
N LEU A 4 -4.86 22.80 0.18
CA LEU A 4 -3.93 21.73 -0.12
C LEU A 4 -4.14 21.31 -1.58
N PRO A 5 -3.06 21.24 -2.39
CA PRO A 5 -3.20 20.91 -3.80
C PRO A 5 -3.78 19.50 -3.91
N ALA A 6 -4.88 19.39 -4.67
CA ALA A 6 -5.46 18.14 -5.11
C ALA A 6 -4.49 17.43 -6.05
N THR A 7 -3.40 16.88 -5.51
CA THR A 7 -2.64 15.86 -6.21
C THR A 7 -3.51 14.60 -6.19
N PRO A 8 -3.76 13.95 -7.35
CA PRO A 8 -4.31 12.61 -7.30
C PRO A 8 -3.30 11.80 -6.50
N LEU A 9 -3.73 11.29 -5.33
CA LEU A 9 -2.97 10.36 -4.53
C LEU A 9 -2.66 9.16 -5.43
N SER A 10 -1.50 9.20 -6.07
CA SER A 10 -0.97 8.13 -6.89
C SER A 10 -0.40 7.09 -5.95
N CYS A 11 -1.26 6.48 -5.12
CA CYS A 11 -0.90 5.34 -4.29
C CYS A 11 -0.98 4.08 -5.15
N ASN A 12 0.17 3.57 -5.57
CA ASN A 12 0.23 2.18 -6.02
C ASN A 12 0.23 1.31 -4.75
N ASN A 13 -0.97 1.02 -4.23
CA ASN A 13 -1.18 0.34 -2.94
C ASN A 13 -0.33 -0.92 -2.77
N ALA A 14 -0.01 -1.62 -3.87
CA ALA A 14 0.83 -2.82 -3.85
C ALA A 14 2.31 -2.51 -3.55
N GLU A 15 2.85 -1.43 -4.10
CA GLU A 15 4.24 -1.02 -3.86
C GLU A 15 4.44 -0.49 -2.44
N GLU A 16 3.51 0.36 -1.97
CA GLU A 16 3.52 0.88 -0.60
C GLU A 16 3.43 -0.26 0.42
N TYR A 17 2.61 -1.29 0.13
CA TYR A 17 2.55 -2.50 0.95
C TYR A 17 3.87 -3.27 0.97
N THR A 18 4.53 -3.45 -0.19
CA THR A 18 5.86 -4.07 -0.23
C THR A 18 6.89 -3.28 0.58
N LYS A 19 6.91 -1.94 0.44
CA LYS A 19 7.79 -1.06 1.24
C LYS A 19 7.51 -1.23 2.74
N PHE A 20 6.25 -1.33 3.13
CA PHE A 20 5.84 -1.59 4.51
C PHE A 20 6.37 -2.94 5.04
N LEU A 21 6.27 -4.02 4.26
CA LEU A 21 6.82 -5.33 4.65
C LEU A 21 8.35 -5.30 4.83
N ILE A 22 9.06 -4.63 3.91
CA ILE A 22 10.52 -4.44 4.01
C ILE A 22 10.86 -3.63 5.27
N MET A 23 10.10 -2.57 5.55
CA MET A 23 10.25 -1.77 6.78
C MET A 23 10.09 -2.63 8.03
N LEU A 24 9.01 -3.43 8.12
CA LEU A 24 8.78 -4.34 9.24
C LEU A 24 9.93 -5.35 9.41
N LYS A 25 10.41 -5.94 8.31
CA LYS A 25 11.57 -6.83 8.36
C LYS A 25 12.81 -6.16 8.95
N ARG A 26 13.09 -4.91 8.57
CA ARG A 26 14.27 -4.17 9.06
C ARG A 26 14.17 -3.80 10.53
N LEU A 27 12.99 -3.36 10.96
CA LEU A 27 12.72 -2.90 12.33
C LEU A 27 12.56 -4.07 13.31
N LEU A 28 11.77 -5.08 12.95
CA LEU A 28 11.40 -6.19 13.84
C LEU A 28 12.22 -7.46 13.61
N LYS A 29 13.18 -7.42 12.66
CA LYS A 29 14.05 -8.56 12.30
C LYS A 29 13.27 -9.82 11.92
N LEU A 30 12.12 -9.64 11.25
CA LEU A 30 11.32 -10.76 10.75
C LEU A 30 12.12 -11.59 9.75
N LYS A 31 12.09 -12.91 9.91
CA LYS A 31 12.79 -13.83 9.01
C LYS A 31 12.08 -13.90 7.65
N ASP A 32 10.79 -14.19 7.70
CA ASP A 32 9.95 -14.40 6.53
C ASP A 32 8.85 -13.34 6.44
N ILE A 33 8.76 -12.71 5.27
CA ILE A 33 7.78 -11.65 4.97
C ILE A 33 7.11 -11.87 3.60
N PHE A 34 7.37 -13.01 2.97
CA PHE A 34 6.73 -13.38 1.71
C PHE A 34 5.27 -13.78 1.97
N TYR A 35 4.40 -13.42 1.04
CA TYR A 35 2.96 -13.54 1.20
C TYR A 35 2.28 -13.94 -0.11
N VAL A 36 1.14 -14.63 0.03
CA VAL A 36 0.24 -14.91 -1.08
C VAL A 36 -0.92 -13.92 -1.05
N ARG A 37 -1.24 -13.30 -2.18
CA ARG A 37 -2.37 -12.37 -2.28
C ARG A 37 -3.68 -13.16 -2.20
N GLN A 38 -4.51 -12.87 -1.20
CA GLN A 38 -5.85 -13.46 -1.06
C GLN A 38 -6.98 -12.42 -1.21
N ASN A 39 -6.82 -11.24 -0.60
CA ASN A 39 -7.84 -10.19 -0.59
C ASN A 39 -7.69 -9.22 -1.77
N ILE A 40 -7.84 -9.74 -2.99
CA ILE A 40 -7.90 -8.90 -4.20
C ILE A 40 -9.35 -8.51 -4.42
N SER A 41 -9.72 -7.27 -4.11
CA SER A 41 -11.02 -6.75 -4.53
C SER A 41 -11.11 -6.79 -6.05
N LYS A 42 -12.07 -7.56 -6.58
CA LYS A 42 -12.31 -7.66 -8.02
C LYS A 42 -13.04 -6.42 -8.57
N GLN A 43 -13.63 -5.64 -7.68
CA GLN A 43 -14.48 -4.51 -8.04
C GLN A 43 -13.86 -3.23 -7.50
N LYS A 44 -13.30 -2.43 -8.42
CA LYS A 44 -12.95 -1.05 -8.12
C LYS A 44 -14.25 -0.27 -8.15
N THR A 45 -14.62 0.36 -7.04
CA THR A 45 -15.75 1.28 -7.01
C THR A 45 -15.49 2.38 -8.03
N ASP A 46 -16.39 2.53 -9.00
CA ASP A 46 -16.29 3.61 -9.97
C ASP A 46 -16.62 4.93 -9.25
N LEU A 47 -15.60 5.73 -8.99
CA LEU A 47 -15.80 7.04 -8.37
C LEU A 47 -16.58 7.98 -9.29
N ALA A 48 -16.56 7.76 -10.61
CA ALA A 48 -17.31 8.58 -11.56
C ALA A 48 -18.83 8.35 -11.45
N SER A 49 -19.26 7.17 -10.98
CA SER A 49 -20.67 6.86 -10.77
C SER A 49 -21.23 7.40 -9.45
N VAL A 50 -20.38 7.93 -8.56
CA VAL A 50 -20.82 8.49 -7.26
C VAL A 50 -21.10 9.99 -7.43
N PRO A 51 -22.29 10.48 -7.04
CA PRO A 51 -22.60 11.90 -7.13
C PRO A 51 -21.59 12.77 -6.36
N SER A 52 -21.20 13.90 -6.94
CA SER A 52 -20.18 14.80 -6.36
C SER A 52 -20.54 15.31 -4.96
N HIS A 53 -21.82 15.58 -4.69
CA HIS A 53 -22.29 16.01 -3.37
C HIS A 53 -22.12 14.92 -2.29
N VAL A 54 -22.25 13.65 -2.67
CA VAL A 54 -22.01 12.51 -1.76
C VAL A 54 -20.52 12.41 -1.43
N LEU A 55 -19.66 12.51 -2.45
CA LEU A 55 -18.21 12.53 -2.24
C LEU A 55 -17.78 13.70 -1.36
N GLN A 56 -18.37 14.87 -1.55
CA GLN A 56 -18.07 16.03 -0.71
C GLN A 56 -18.50 15.79 0.73
N THR A 57 -19.71 15.27 0.96
CA THR A 57 -20.19 14.91 2.31
C THR A 57 -19.28 13.91 3.01
N ILE A 58 -18.76 12.91 2.27
CA ILE A 58 -17.81 11.95 2.79
C ILE A 58 -16.51 12.66 3.20
N ARG A 59 -15.96 13.53 2.34
CA ARG A 59 -14.73 14.27 2.65
C ARG A 59 -14.89 15.16 3.87
N ASP A 60 -15.99 15.91 3.95
CA ASP A 60 -16.23 16.83 5.05
C ASP A 60 -16.34 16.10 6.39
N ARG A 61 -16.99 14.92 6.40
CA ARG A 61 -17.10 14.08 7.61
C ARG A 61 -15.81 13.38 7.99
N ASN A 62 -14.93 13.11 7.03
CA ASN A 62 -13.66 12.42 7.23
C ASN A 62 -12.48 13.40 7.16
N ALA A 63 -12.69 14.71 7.35
CA ALA A 63 -11.64 15.72 7.21
C ALA A 63 -10.44 15.43 8.14
N ILE A 64 -10.73 15.01 9.37
CA ILE A 64 -9.71 14.62 10.35
C ILE A 64 -8.96 13.35 9.90
N ASP A 65 -9.66 12.36 9.38
CA ASP A 65 -9.04 11.12 8.87
C ASP A 65 -8.15 11.40 7.65
N LEU A 66 -8.54 12.36 6.80
CA LEU A 66 -7.72 12.81 5.66
C LEU A 66 -6.43 13.48 6.13
N GLU A 67 -6.49 14.33 7.16
CA GLU A 67 -5.29 14.95 7.76
C GLU A 67 -4.40 13.89 8.43
N LEU A 68 -5.00 12.98 9.20
CA LEU A 68 -4.27 11.89 9.83
C LEU A 68 -3.58 10.98 8.80
N TYR A 69 -4.27 10.66 7.71
CA TYR A 69 -3.71 9.89 6.61
C TYR A 69 -2.54 10.62 5.95
N ALA A 70 -2.67 11.92 5.69
CA ALA A 70 -1.59 12.73 5.12
C ALA A 70 -0.35 12.70 6.02
N TYR A 71 -0.52 12.93 7.31
CA TYR A 71 0.56 12.85 8.30
C TYR A 71 1.20 11.46 8.34
N ALA A 72 0.38 10.39 8.40
CA ALA A 72 0.87 9.02 8.43
C ALA A 72 1.66 8.66 7.16
N LYS A 73 1.23 9.17 6.00
CA LYS A 73 1.93 8.98 4.73
C LYS A 73 3.29 9.68 4.72
N GLU A 74 3.36 10.93 5.15
CA GLU A 74 4.62 11.67 5.25
C GLU A 74 5.60 10.97 6.20
N LEU A 75 5.11 10.52 7.37
CA LEU A 75 5.89 9.76 8.32
C LEU A 75 6.39 8.45 7.71
N PHE A 76 5.55 7.73 6.97
CA PHE A 76 5.91 6.49 6.31
C PHE A 76 7.02 6.69 5.27
N GLU A 77 6.90 7.72 4.42
CA GLU A 77 7.92 8.05 3.43
C GLU A 77 9.24 8.45 4.08
N GLU A 78 9.19 9.19 5.18
CA GLU A 78 10.37 9.54 5.97
C GLU A 78 11.04 8.29 6.57
N ARG A 79 10.27 7.34 7.12
CA ARG A 79 10.83 6.06 7.59
C ARG A 79 11.45 5.24 6.45
N CYS A 80 10.84 5.24 5.27
CA CYS A 80 11.41 4.58 4.10
C CYS A 80 12.77 5.20 3.73
N ARG A 81 12.91 6.54 3.77
CA ARG A 81 14.19 7.21 3.54
C ARG A 81 15.23 6.86 4.61
N GLN A 82 14.87 6.96 5.89
CA GLN A 82 15.76 6.67 7.02
C GLN A 82 16.29 5.23 7.01
N LEU A 83 15.47 4.28 6.55
CA LEU A 83 15.85 2.89 6.46
C LEU A 83 16.48 2.51 5.12
N ASP A 84 16.65 3.44 4.18
CA ASP A 84 17.14 3.19 2.82
C ASP A 84 16.29 2.17 2.03
N ILE A 85 14.97 2.31 2.08
CA ILE A 85 14.04 1.46 1.32
C ILE A 85 13.88 2.03 -0.09
N THR A 86 14.81 1.65 -0.96
CA THR A 86 14.82 2.02 -2.39
C THR A 86 13.88 1.16 -3.26
N GLN A 87 13.63 1.61 -4.49
CA GLN A 87 12.85 0.86 -5.48
C GLN A 87 13.49 -0.49 -5.82
N ALA A 88 14.83 -0.58 -5.87
CA ALA A 88 15.53 -1.85 -6.12
C ALA A 88 15.21 -2.91 -5.06
N HIS A 89 15.00 -2.52 -3.79
CA HIS A 89 14.56 -3.44 -2.75
C HIS A 89 13.14 -3.94 -2.99
N VAL A 90 12.25 -3.07 -3.47
CA VAL A 90 10.87 -3.41 -3.82
C VAL A 90 10.84 -4.41 -4.98
N ASP A 91 11.63 -4.15 -6.02
CA ASP A 91 11.70 -5.01 -7.21
C ASP A 91 12.27 -6.39 -6.86
N SER A 92 13.36 -6.43 -6.10
CA SER A 92 13.96 -7.66 -5.58
C SER A 92 12.96 -8.46 -4.73
N PHE A 93 12.26 -7.78 -3.81
CA PHE A 93 11.23 -8.41 -2.99
C PHE A 93 10.10 -8.97 -3.85
N ASN A 94 9.60 -8.21 -4.82
CA ASN A 94 8.51 -8.64 -5.69
C ASN A 94 8.90 -9.87 -6.51
N HIS A 95 10.13 -9.93 -7.03
CA HIS A 95 10.64 -11.10 -7.73
C HIS A 95 10.68 -12.35 -6.84
N MET A 96 11.24 -12.23 -5.63
CA MET A 96 11.27 -13.35 -4.67
C MET A 96 9.87 -13.78 -4.24
N ASN A 97 8.97 -12.81 -4.01
CA ASN A 97 7.59 -13.09 -3.61
C ASN A 97 6.76 -13.75 -4.72
N GLN A 98 7.07 -13.49 -5.99
CA GLN A 98 6.47 -14.21 -7.12
C GLN A 98 6.88 -15.68 -7.12
N ASN A 99 8.17 -15.97 -6.91
CA ASN A 99 8.66 -17.35 -6.81
C ASN A 99 8.00 -18.08 -5.63
N TYR A 100 7.90 -17.41 -4.47
CA TYR A 100 7.20 -17.94 -3.30
C TYR A 100 5.73 -18.29 -3.60
N GLN A 101 5.01 -17.38 -4.27
CA GLN A 101 3.61 -17.62 -4.67
C GLN A 101 3.46 -18.80 -5.62
N GLN A 102 4.38 -18.97 -6.58
CA GLN A 102 4.37 -20.11 -7.49
C GLN A 102 4.56 -21.44 -6.75
N LEU A 103 5.52 -21.49 -5.81
CA LEU A 103 5.78 -22.69 -5.00
C LEU A 103 4.55 -23.08 -4.17
N ILE A 104 3.94 -22.12 -3.48
CA ILE A 104 2.72 -22.38 -2.68
C ILE A 104 1.56 -22.82 -3.58
N THR A 105 1.40 -22.20 -4.76
CA THR A 105 0.34 -22.57 -5.71
C THR A 105 0.54 -23.99 -6.27
N GLN A 106 1.78 -24.39 -6.54
CA GLN A 106 2.10 -25.75 -7.00
C GLN A 106 1.84 -26.78 -5.90
N ALA A 107 2.27 -26.50 -4.67
CA ALA A 107 2.03 -27.37 -3.51
C ALA A 107 0.52 -27.54 -3.24
N ALA A 108 -0.26 -26.47 -3.36
CA ALA A 108 -1.72 -26.52 -3.20
C ALA A 108 -2.45 -27.32 -4.29
N ARG A 109 -1.82 -27.56 -5.46
CA ARG A 109 -2.39 -28.36 -6.56
C ARG A 109 -2.06 -29.86 -6.48
N THR A 110 -1.12 -30.24 -5.61
CA THR A 110 -0.64 -31.62 -5.45
C THR A 110 -1.26 -32.33 -4.24
N LEU A 111 -2.12 -31.64 -3.49
CA LEU A 111 -2.95 -32.14 -2.41
C LEU A 111 -4.40 -32.26 -2.88
#